data_AF-A0A8H5XTY4-F1
#
_entry.id   AF-A0A8H5XTY4-F1
#
_cell.length_a   1.000
_cell.length_b   1.000
_cell.length_c   1.000
_cell.angle_alpha   90.00
_cell.angle_beta   90.00
_cell.angle_gamma   90.00
#
_symmetry.space_group_name_H-M   'P 1'
#
loop_
_entity.id
_entity.type
_entity.pdbx_description
1 polymer ?
#
loop_
_entity_poly.entity_id
_entity_poly.type
_entity_poly.pdbx_seq_one_letter_code
_entity_poly.pdbx_strand_id
1 'polypeptide(L)'
;MASNLDTVTQRLTTVKLEDKPAIIFVNNATAIAELVDSLDGPPTVQPSIFIDLEGVNLSRHGTISIMQVYYLPIKCTYLIDVYTLGDKCFSTPGRNGRTLKEILESDSVTKVFFDVRNDSDALHGNYQIKLAGIHDLQLMELSTRSFSRRCVNGLSKCIERDAPLSIQERLAWVQTKESGLRLFAPEKGGRYEVFNERPLPDAIKLYCAQDVQILPRLWDYYDGKMGQKWREKMIAASKARVQSSQSATYNGKGRHMALAPTGW
;
A
#
# COMPACT_ATOMS: atom_id res chain seq x y z
N MET A 1 -17.31 8.53 -49.30
CA MET A 1 -16.14 8.63 -48.40
C MET A 1 -16.67 8.88 -46.99
N ALA A 2 -17.03 7.80 -46.29
CA ALA A 2 -17.36 7.86 -44.87
C ALA A 2 -16.04 7.84 -44.08
N SER A 3 -15.91 8.77 -43.15
CA SER A 3 -14.64 9.14 -42.53
C SER A 3 -14.18 8.11 -41.51
N ASN A 4 -12.86 7.88 -41.45
CA ASN A 4 -12.18 7.03 -40.46
C ASN A 4 -12.49 7.38 -38.99
N LEU A 5 -13.14 8.53 -38.71
CA LEU A 5 -13.58 8.90 -37.36
C LEU A 5 -14.75 8.04 -36.85
N ASP A 6 -15.65 7.61 -37.74
CA ASP A 6 -16.83 6.85 -37.33
C ASP A 6 -16.45 5.42 -36.92
N THR A 7 -15.40 4.86 -37.53
CA THR A 7 -14.91 3.51 -37.21
C THR A 7 -14.11 3.46 -35.91
N VAL A 8 -13.43 4.55 -35.52
CA VAL A 8 -12.74 4.66 -34.23
C VAL A 8 -13.75 4.85 -33.10
N THR A 9 -14.80 5.64 -33.33
CA THR A 9 -15.86 5.89 -32.33
C THR A 9 -16.70 4.64 -32.06
N GLN A 10 -16.95 3.81 -33.07
CA GLN A 10 -17.64 2.51 -32.90
C GLN A 10 -16.79 1.43 -32.20
N ARG A 11 -15.45 1.56 -32.17
CA ARG A 11 -14.56 0.64 -31.45
C ARG A 11 -14.40 0.97 -29.97
N LEU A 12 -14.84 2.16 -29.55
CA LEU A 12 -14.80 2.60 -28.15
C LEU A 12 -16.07 2.25 -27.35
N THR A 13 -17.13 1.75 -28.01
CA THR A 13 -18.43 1.46 -27.39
C THR A 13 -18.67 0.01 -27.01
N THR A 14 -17.66 -0.86 -27.04
CA THR A 14 -17.83 -2.27 -26.67
C THR A 14 -16.73 -2.83 -25.78
N VAL A 15 -16.21 -2.01 -24.86
CA VAL A 15 -15.58 -2.52 -23.66
C VAL A 15 -16.51 -2.20 -22.50
N LYS A 16 -17.38 -3.16 -22.16
CA LYS A 16 -17.83 -3.24 -20.76
C LYS A 16 -16.57 -3.49 -19.95
N LEU A 17 -15.92 -2.41 -19.49
CA LEU A 17 -14.88 -2.53 -18.49
C LEU A 17 -15.56 -3.22 -17.32
N GLU A 18 -15.22 -4.49 -17.13
CA GLU A 18 -15.35 -5.09 -15.81
C GLU A 18 -14.75 -4.08 -14.81
N ASP A 19 -15.40 -3.84 -13.68
CA ASP A 19 -14.98 -2.95 -12.57
C ASP A 19 -13.65 -3.42 -11.91
N LYS A 20 -12.70 -3.91 -12.70
CA LYS A 20 -11.38 -4.30 -12.25
C LYS A 20 -10.56 -3.02 -12.05
N PRO A 21 -10.02 -2.80 -10.84
CA PRO A 21 -9.16 -1.66 -10.58
C PRO A 21 -7.98 -1.67 -11.55
N ALA A 22 -7.72 -0.51 -12.18
CA ALA A 22 -6.62 -0.36 -13.12
C ALA A 22 -5.28 -0.50 -12.39
N ILE A 23 -4.31 -1.21 -13.00
CA ILE A 23 -2.95 -1.37 -12.48
C ILE A 23 -1.99 -0.70 -13.46
N ILE A 24 -1.24 0.30 -12.99
CA ILE A 24 -0.27 1.07 -13.77
C ILE A 24 1.13 0.81 -13.22
N PHE A 25 2.05 0.35 -14.06
CA PHE A 25 3.45 0.21 -13.69
C PHE A 25 4.20 1.51 -13.96
N VAL A 26 4.77 2.11 -12.92
CA VAL A 26 5.43 3.43 -12.98
C VAL A 26 6.94 3.25 -12.92
N ASN A 27 7.61 3.36 -14.07
CA ASN A 27 9.03 3.01 -14.22
C ASN A 27 9.90 4.10 -14.87
N ASN A 28 9.37 5.32 -15.02
CA ASN A 28 10.08 6.46 -15.56
C ASN A 28 9.65 7.76 -14.86
N ALA A 29 10.46 8.81 -14.97
CA ALA A 29 10.22 10.08 -14.29
C ALA A 29 8.91 10.75 -14.74
N THR A 30 8.53 10.66 -16.02
CA THR A 30 7.28 11.24 -16.52
C THR A 30 6.07 10.62 -15.81
N ALA A 31 6.04 9.29 -15.70
CA ALA A 31 4.97 8.58 -15.00
C ALA A 31 4.96 8.88 -13.48
N ILE A 32 6.11 9.18 -12.87
CA ILE A 32 6.16 9.66 -11.48
C ILE A 32 5.51 11.04 -11.37
N ALA A 33 5.85 11.98 -12.26
CA ALA A 33 5.25 13.32 -12.26
C ALA A 33 3.71 13.26 -12.42
N GLU A 34 3.22 12.42 -13.33
CA GLU A 34 1.79 12.17 -13.54
C GLU A 34 1.11 11.55 -12.30
N LEU A 35 1.77 10.60 -11.63
CA LEU A 35 1.30 10.04 -10.37
C LEU A 35 1.21 11.12 -9.29
N VAL A 36 2.26 11.91 -9.11
CA VAL A 36 2.29 13.00 -8.12
C VAL A 36 1.16 13.98 -8.38
N ASP A 37 0.95 14.38 -9.62
CA ASP A 37 -0.16 15.25 -10.01
C ASP A 37 -1.54 14.65 -9.73
N SER A 38 -1.67 13.32 -9.84
CA SER A 38 -2.93 12.62 -9.55
C SER A 38 -3.22 12.57 -8.05
N LEU A 39 -2.18 12.52 -7.23
CA LEU A 39 -2.26 12.54 -5.76
C LEU A 39 -2.31 13.96 -5.18
N ASP A 40 -1.92 14.97 -5.95
CA ASP A 40 -1.88 16.36 -5.52
C ASP A 40 -3.25 17.04 -5.70
N GLY A 41 -3.91 17.30 -4.58
CA GLY A 41 -5.21 17.97 -4.56
C GLY A 41 -6.00 17.65 -3.28
N PRO A 42 -7.07 18.41 -2.98
CA PRO A 42 -7.95 18.07 -1.88
C PRO A 42 -8.65 16.75 -2.21
N PRO A 43 -8.49 15.71 -1.38
CA PRO A 43 -9.09 14.42 -1.67
C PRO A 43 -10.61 14.52 -1.57
N THR A 44 -11.32 13.96 -2.56
CA THR A 44 -12.80 13.90 -2.56
C THR A 44 -13.35 12.90 -1.53
N VAL A 45 -12.50 11.98 -1.06
CA VAL A 45 -12.78 10.97 -0.03
C VAL A 45 -11.55 10.87 0.87
N GLN A 46 -11.73 10.79 2.19
CA GLN A 46 -10.61 10.60 3.12
C GLN A 46 -10.80 9.33 3.96
N PRO A 47 -9.77 8.47 4.06
CA PRO A 47 -8.48 8.52 3.36
C PRO A 47 -8.59 8.09 1.89
N SER A 48 -7.72 8.63 1.03
CA SER A 48 -7.70 8.34 -0.41
C SER A 48 -6.52 7.48 -0.87
N ILE A 49 -5.47 7.37 -0.05
CA ILE A 49 -4.20 6.75 -0.43
C ILE A 49 -3.91 5.55 0.48
N PHE A 50 -3.74 4.38 -0.13
CA PHE A 50 -3.40 3.13 0.54
C PHE A 50 -2.07 2.62 -0.03
N ILE A 51 -1.14 2.29 0.86
CA ILE A 51 0.25 2.04 0.49
C ILE A 51 0.71 0.74 1.13
N ASP A 52 1.54 0.03 0.39
CA ASP A 52 2.37 -1.05 0.88
C ASP A 52 3.73 -0.97 0.16
N LEU A 53 4.74 -1.70 0.66
CA LEU A 53 6.05 -1.80 0.02
C LEU A 53 6.49 -3.26 -0.06
N GLU A 54 7.19 -3.60 -1.13
CA GLU A 54 7.86 -4.90 -1.26
C GLU A 54 9.32 -4.71 -1.63
N GLY A 55 10.18 -5.59 -1.10
CA GLY A 55 11.60 -5.58 -1.42
C GLY A 55 12.42 -6.66 -0.73
N VAL A 56 13.74 -6.63 -0.97
CA VAL A 56 14.67 -7.63 -0.41
C VAL A 56 15.04 -7.22 1.01
N ASN A 57 14.64 -8.02 2.00
CA ASN A 57 14.85 -7.73 3.42
C ASN A 57 14.32 -6.32 3.83
N LEU A 58 13.12 -5.97 3.37
CA LEU A 58 12.47 -4.66 3.53
C LEU A 58 12.71 -4.01 4.91
N SER A 59 13.67 -3.10 4.95
CA SER A 59 14.15 -2.37 6.12
C SER A 59 15.21 -1.35 5.70
N ARG A 60 15.77 -0.59 6.64
CA ARG A 60 16.96 0.26 6.44
C ARG A 60 18.24 -0.50 6.03
N HIS A 61 18.24 -1.82 6.20
CA HIS A 61 19.38 -2.70 5.88
C HIS A 61 19.12 -3.56 4.65
N GLY A 62 17.94 -3.42 4.04
CA GLY A 62 17.56 -4.06 2.80
C GLY A 62 17.22 -3.02 1.73
N THR A 63 16.28 -3.34 0.86
CA THR A 63 15.88 -2.46 -0.24
C THR A 63 14.35 -2.33 -0.33
N ILE A 64 13.91 -1.25 -0.96
CA ILE A 64 12.55 -1.14 -1.50
C ILE A 64 12.65 -1.43 -2.99
N SER A 65 11.87 -2.39 -3.46
CA SER A 65 11.89 -2.81 -4.86
C SER A 65 10.66 -2.29 -5.60
N ILE A 66 9.50 -2.37 -4.95
CA ILE A 66 8.22 -1.88 -5.44
C ILE A 66 7.52 -1.11 -4.32
N MET A 67 6.95 0.04 -4.65
CA MET A 67 6.00 0.74 -3.79
C MET A 67 4.62 0.67 -4.44
N GLN A 68 3.64 0.13 -3.74
CA GLN A 68 2.27 0.06 -4.22
C GLN A 68 1.48 1.26 -3.70
N VAL A 69 0.76 1.96 -4.57
CA VAL A 69 -0.12 3.06 -4.18
C VAL A 69 -1.48 2.83 -4.80
N TYR A 70 -2.47 2.47 -3.98
CA TYR A 70 -3.86 2.47 -4.40
C TYR A 70 -4.50 3.82 -4.12
N TYR A 71 -4.93 4.50 -5.18
CA TYR A 71 -5.64 5.77 -5.12
C TYR A 71 -7.14 5.54 -5.31
N LEU A 72 -7.87 5.62 -4.19
CA LEU A 72 -9.28 5.25 -4.10
C LEU A 72 -10.22 6.08 -5.01
N PRO A 73 -10.06 7.42 -5.15
CA PRO A 73 -11.00 8.24 -5.94
C PRO A 73 -11.19 7.79 -7.38
N ILE A 74 -10.15 7.23 -8.01
CA ILE A 74 -10.20 6.71 -9.39
C ILE A 74 -10.01 5.18 -9.46
N LYS A 75 -9.99 4.51 -8.30
CA LYS A 75 -9.79 3.05 -8.16
C LYS A 75 -8.57 2.53 -8.93
N CYS A 76 -7.45 3.26 -8.90
CA CYS A 76 -6.24 2.93 -9.63
C CYS A 76 -5.12 2.50 -8.68
N THR A 77 -4.36 1.49 -9.08
CA THR A 77 -3.17 1.00 -8.37
C THR A 77 -1.93 1.33 -9.17
N TYR A 78 -1.02 2.09 -8.57
CA TYR A 78 0.28 2.38 -9.14
C TYR A 78 1.32 1.46 -8.50
N LEU A 79 2.04 0.70 -9.33
CA LEU A 79 3.18 -0.11 -8.92
C LEU A 79 4.43 0.64 -9.32
N ILE A 80 5.04 1.34 -8.36
CA ILE A 80 6.20 2.19 -8.57
C ILE A 80 7.46 1.34 -8.54
N ASP A 81 8.24 1.38 -9.61
CA ASP A 81 9.51 0.67 -9.76
C ASP A 81 10.64 1.40 -9.03
N VAL A 82 10.63 1.31 -7.69
CA VAL A 82 11.64 1.92 -6.82
C VAL A 82 13.02 1.33 -7.08
N TYR A 83 13.10 0.04 -7.44
CA TYR A 83 14.37 -0.61 -7.80
C TYR A 83 15.07 0.08 -8.99
N THR A 84 14.33 0.38 -10.06
CA THR A 84 14.90 1.00 -11.26
C THR A 84 15.10 2.51 -11.08
N LEU A 85 14.17 3.18 -10.41
CA LEU A 85 14.14 4.64 -10.33
C LEU A 85 14.94 5.21 -9.15
N GLY A 86 15.11 4.46 -8.07
CA GLY A 86 15.77 4.90 -6.85
C GLY A 86 15.22 6.23 -6.34
N ASP A 87 16.11 7.18 -6.04
CA ASP A 87 15.75 8.51 -5.53
C ASP A 87 14.78 9.27 -6.45
N LYS A 88 14.80 9.00 -7.76
CA LYS A 88 13.90 9.68 -8.71
C LYS A 88 12.43 9.39 -8.44
N CYS A 89 12.08 8.30 -7.77
CA CYS A 89 10.70 8.07 -7.30
C CYS A 89 10.22 9.19 -6.39
N PHE A 90 11.11 9.71 -5.55
CA PHE A 90 10.78 10.59 -4.45
C PHE A 90 11.19 12.03 -4.72
N SER A 91 12.12 12.27 -5.65
CA SER A 91 12.63 13.61 -5.99
C SER A 91 12.04 14.19 -7.28
N THR A 92 11.35 13.41 -8.12
CA THR A 92 10.77 13.92 -9.37
C THR A 92 9.53 14.77 -9.06
N PRO A 93 9.49 16.04 -9.48
CA PRO A 93 8.35 16.91 -9.23
C PRO A 93 7.20 16.65 -10.21
N GLY A 94 5.97 16.82 -9.73
CA GLY A 94 4.79 17.04 -10.57
C GLY A 94 4.74 18.47 -11.12
N ARG A 95 3.64 18.83 -11.79
CA ARG A 95 3.42 20.16 -12.39
C ARG A 95 3.50 21.31 -11.40
N ASN A 96 3.09 21.08 -10.15
CA ASN A 96 3.10 22.10 -9.09
C ASN A 96 4.44 22.16 -8.33
N GLY A 97 5.48 21.45 -8.77
CA GLY A 97 6.77 21.36 -8.10
C GLY A 97 6.79 20.42 -6.90
N ARG A 98 5.62 19.96 -6.43
CA ARG A 98 5.49 18.98 -5.35
C ARG A 98 6.04 17.62 -5.78
N THR A 99 6.55 16.85 -4.84
CA THR A 99 7.13 15.51 -5.04
C THR A 99 6.37 14.43 -4.25
N LEU A 100 6.60 13.16 -4.59
CA LEU A 100 6.04 12.05 -3.81
C LEU A 100 6.57 12.05 -2.36
N LYS A 101 7.82 12.46 -2.14
CA LYS A 101 8.37 12.65 -0.79
C LYS A 101 7.53 13.60 0.04
N GLU A 102 7.23 14.79 -0.48
CA GLU A 102 6.44 15.80 0.23
C GLU A 102 5.00 15.33 0.50
N ILE A 103 4.42 14.47 -0.34
CA ILE A 103 3.11 13.85 -0.07
C ILE A 103 3.21 12.85 1.09
N LEU A 104 4.24 12.00 1.09
CA LEU A 104 4.49 11.02 2.15
C LEU A 104 4.80 11.68 3.50
N GLU A 105 5.52 12.80 3.51
CA GLU A 105 5.88 13.58 4.71
C GLU A 105 4.78 14.53 5.19
N SER A 106 3.69 14.70 4.43
CA SER A 106 2.60 15.62 4.78
C SER A 106 1.64 15.04 5.81
N ASP A 107 1.49 15.68 6.98
CA ASP A 107 0.53 15.28 8.01
C ASP A 107 -0.93 15.57 7.62
N SER A 108 -1.14 16.49 6.67
CA SER A 108 -2.48 16.81 6.14
C SER A 108 -2.99 15.80 5.11
N VAL A 109 -2.13 14.91 4.61
CA VAL A 109 -2.50 13.85 3.68
C VAL A 109 -2.49 12.55 4.47
N THR A 110 -3.67 11.96 4.67
CA THR A 110 -3.76 10.65 5.34
C THR A 110 -3.37 9.54 4.38
N LYS A 111 -2.37 8.73 4.77
CA LYS A 111 -2.00 7.49 4.09
C LYS A 111 -2.33 6.30 4.98
N VAL A 112 -2.90 5.25 4.40
CA VAL A 112 -3.21 4.01 5.09
C VAL A 112 -2.16 2.96 4.74
N PHE A 113 -1.55 2.38 5.76
CA PHE A 113 -0.67 1.22 5.65
C PHE A 113 -1.24 0.10 6.50
N PHE A 114 -0.94 -1.16 6.18
CA PHE A 114 -1.14 -2.26 7.11
C PHE A 114 0.20 -2.56 7.80
N ASP A 115 0.34 -2.22 9.09
CA ASP A 115 1.57 -2.44 9.84
C ASP A 115 2.79 -1.65 9.30
N VAL A 116 2.73 -0.33 9.41
CA VAL A 116 3.66 0.63 8.77
C VAL A 116 5.14 0.53 9.19
N ARG A 117 5.47 -0.31 10.17
CA ARG A 117 6.75 -0.22 10.90
C ARG A 117 7.96 -0.49 10.01
N ASN A 118 7.96 -1.58 9.24
CA ASN A 118 9.09 -1.89 8.35
C ASN A 118 9.08 -1.04 7.08
N ASP A 119 7.91 -0.62 6.61
CA ASP A 119 7.80 0.30 5.47
C ASP A 119 8.43 1.66 5.80
N SER A 120 8.07 2.19 6.97
CA SER A 120 8.61 3.45 7.47
C SER A 120 10.11 3.35 7.74
N ASP A 121 10.58 2.22 8.29
CA ASP A 121 12.02 1.96 8.48
C ASP A 121 12.78 1.98 7.15
N ALA A 122 12.25 1.31 6.12
CA ALA A 122 12.87 1.26 4.81
C ALA A 122 12.85 2.63 4.10
N LEU A 123 11.71 3.34 4.14
CA LEU A 123 11.57 4.68 3.54
C LEU A 123 12.52 5.69 4.18
N HIS A 124 12.64 5.67 5.51
CA HIS A 124 13.53 6.57 6.23
C HIS A 124 15.00 6.18 6.08
N GLY A 125 15.33 4.90 6.27
CA GLY A 125 16.70 4.41 6.21
C GLY A 125 17.33 4.61 4.83
N ASN A 126 16.57 4.33 3.77
CA ASN A 126 17.10 4.33 2.42
C ASN A 126 16.93 5.69 1.69
N TYR A 127 15.86 6.45 1.99
CA TYR A 127 15.50 7.66 1.24
C TYR A 127 15.25 8.91 2.12
N GLN A 128 15.51 8.81 3.44
CA GLN A 128 15.36 9.88 4.42
C GLN A 128 13.96 10.52 4.39
N ILE A 129 12.93 9.69 4.21
CA ILE A 129 11.53 10.11 4.20
C ILE A 129 10.96 10.05 5.62
N LYS A 130 10.53 11.20 6.13
CA LYS A 130 9.88 11.35 7.43
C LYS A 130 8.37 11.19 7.31
N LEU A 131 7.95 9.94 7.11
CA LEU A 131 6.55 9.57 6.92
C LEU A 131 5.64 10.22 8.00
N ALA A 132 4.50 10.79 7.60
CA ALA A 132 3.53 11.44 8.50
C ALA A 132 2.09 11.16 8.07
N GLY A 133 1.07 11.57 8.84
CA GLY A 133 -0.33 11.38 8.47
C GLY A 133 -0.74 9.91 8.27
N ILE A 134 -0.32 9.01 9.17
CA ILE A 134 -0.53 7.57 9.01
C ILE A 134 -1.76 7.07 9.78
N HIS A 135 -2.61 6.33 9.08
CA HIS A 135 -3.55 5.38 9.67
C HIS A 135 -3.00 3.96 9.49
N ASP A 136 -2.61 3.33 10.60
CA ASP A 136 -2.18 1.92 10.58
C ASP A 136 -3.41 1.01 10.72
N LEU A 137 -3.75 0.32 9.63
CA LEU A 137 -4.94 -0.51 9.54
C LEU A 137 -4.90 -1.72 10.49
N GLN A 138 -3.71 -2.21 10.83
CA GLN A 138 -3.53 -3.27 11.83
C GLN A 138 -3.95 -2.77 13.23
N LEU A 139 -3.67 -1.50 13.53
CA LEU A 139 -4.12 -0.86 14.77
C LEU A 139 -5.62 -0.56 14.75
N MET A 140 -6.22 -0.33 13.57
CA MET A 140 -7.66 -0.19 13.45
C MET A 140 -8.39 -1.52 13.75
N GLU A 141 -7.90 -2.64 13.25
CA GLU A 141 -8.40 -3.98 13.63
C GLU A 141 -8.31 -4.19 15.13
N LEU A 142 -7.13 -3.92 15.70
CA LEU A 142 -6.86 -4.08 17.12
C LEU A 142 -7.80 -3.23 17.99
N SER A 143 -8.09 -2.01 17.55
CA SER A 143 -8.99 -1.07 18.24
C SER A 143 -10.42 -1.57 18.27
N THR A 144 -10.90 -2.19 17.18
CA THR A 144 -12.33 -2.44 16.94
C THR A 144 -12.78 -3.87 17.23
N ARG A 145 -11.85 -4.80 17.47
CA ARG A 145 -12.18 -6.20 17.77
C ARG A 145 -12.72 -6.42 19.19
N SER A 146 -13.47 -7.51 19.42
CA SER A 146 -14.09 -7.80 20.72
C SER A 146 -13.30 -8.76 21.61
N PHE A 147 -12.31 -9.47 21.06
CA PHE A 147 -11.49 -10.44 21.78
C PHE A 147 -10.15 -9.84 22.22
N SER A 148 -9.34 -10.66 22.91
CA SER A 148 -8.03 -10.28 23.47
C SER A 148 -7.24 -9.36 22.56
N ARG A 149 -6.71 -8.26 23.09
CA ARG A 149 -5.85 -7.27 22.42
C ARG A 149 -4.36 -7.52 22.61
N ARG A 150 -3.96 -8.65 23.22
CA ARG A 150 -2.54 -8.90 23.54
C ARG A 150 -1.60 -8.87 22.33
N CYS A 151 -2.03 -9.45 21.21
CA CYS A 151 -1.22 -9.57 20.00
C CYS A 151 -1.93 -9.04 18.76
N VAL A 152 -1.22 -8.38 17.85
CA VAL A 152 -1.79 -7.94 16.56
C VAL A 152 -2.05 -9.13 15.63
N ASN A 153 -2.98 -8.96 14.67
CA ASN A 153 -3.22 -9.93 13.61
C ASN A 153 -2.47 -9.52 12.32
N GLY A 154 -2.03 -10.49 11.53
CA GLY A 154 -1.51 -10.25 10.19
C GLY A 154 -2.63 -10.03 9.17
N LEU A 155 -2.31 -9.38 8.05
CA LEU A 155 -3.28 -8.96 7.03
C LEU A 155 -4.17 -10.11 6.53
N SER A 156 -3.60 -11.29 6.25
CA SER A 156 -4.37 -12.45 5.80
C SER A 156 -5.50 -12.83 6.77
N LYS A 157 -5.25 -12.76 8.07
CA LYS A 157 -6.25 -13.07 9.11
C LYS A 157 -7.32 -12.00 9.21
N CYS A 158 -6.96 -10.73 9.00
CA CYS A 158 -7.92 -9.64 8.91
C CYS A 158 -8.84 -9.83 7.69
N ILE A 159 -8.29 -10.16 6.53
CA ILE A 159 -9.07 -10.39 5.30
C ILE A 159 -9.99 -11.61 5.43
N GLU A 160 -9.50 -12.69 6.04
CA GLU A 160 -10.28 -13.91 6.27
C GLU A 160 -11.54 -13.61 7.09
N ARG A 161 -11.40 -12.82 8.15
CA ARG A 161 -12.46 -12.61 9.14
C ARG A 161 -13.37 -11.42 8.87
N ASP A 162 -12.79 -10.34 8.33
CA ASP A 162 -13.38 -9.02 8.40
C ASP A 162 -13.66 -8.41 7.02
N ALA A 163 -12.94 -8.83 5.97
CA ALA A 163 -13.15 -8.25 4.64
C ALA A 163 -14.49 -8.71 4.05
N PRO A 164 -15.36 -7.77 3.62
CA PRO A 164 -16.63 -8.07 2.96
C PRO A 164 -16.36 -8.53 1.52
N LEU A 165 -16.00 -9.81 1.39
CA LEU A 165 -15.77 -10.50 0.12
C LEU A 165 -16.83 -11.59 -0.09
N SER A 166 -17.35 -11.67 -1.30
CA SER A 166 -18.07 -12.85 -1.76
C SER A 166 -17.15 -14.08 -1.77
N ILE A 167 -17.73 -15.28 -1.81
CA ILE A 167 -16.98 -16.54 -1.87
C ILE A 167 -16.04 -16.55 -3.09
N GLN A 168 -16.52 -16.07 -4.25
CA GLN A 168 -15.73 -16.02 -5.47
C GLN A 168 -14.55 -15.04 -5.37
N GLU A 169 -14.79 -13.82 -4.85
CA GLU A 169 -13.71 -12.85 -4.62
C GLU A 169 -12.67 -13.41 -3.64
N ARG A 170 -13.10 -14.11 -2.58
CA ARG A 170 -12.19 -14.73 -1.61
C ARG A 170 -11.32 -15.82 -2.24
N LEU A 171 -11.91 -16.71 -3.05
CA LEU A 171 -11.17 -17.76 -3.75
C LEU A 171 -10.15 -17.17 -4.73
N ALA A 172 -10.55 -16.15 -5.50
CA ALA A 172 -9.65 -15.44 -6.41
C ALA A 172 -8.51 -14.75 -5.63
N TRP A 173 -8.82 -14.11 -4.50
CA TRP A 173 -7.84 -13.44 -3.65
C TRP A 173 -6.79 -14.43 -3.12
N VAL A 174 -7.22 -15.57 -2.59
CA VAL A 174 -6.33 -16.62 -2.09
C VAL A 174 -5.45 -17.17 -3.22
N GLN A 175 -6.02 -17.42 -4.40
CA GLN A 175 -5.29 -17.95 -5.55
C GLN A 175 -4.17 -17.00 -6.02
N THR A 176 -4.48 -15.71 -6.18
CA THR A 176 -3.48 -14.69 -6.52
C THR A 176 -2.40 -14.62 -5.46
N LYS A 177 -2.80 -14.61 -4.17
CA LYS A 177 -1.87 -14.55 -3.05
C LYS A 177 -0.91 -15.73 -3.02
N GLU A 178 -1.43 -16.95 -3.16
CA GLU A 178 -0.62 -18.16 -3.21
C GLU A 178 0.32 -18.17 -4.42
N SER A 179 -0.11 -17.65 -5.56
CA SER A 179 0.72 -17.58 -6.77
C SER A 179 1.90 -16.63 -6.60
N GLY A 180 1.70 -15.46 -5.97
CA GLY A 180 2.78 -14.54 -5.63
C GLY A 180 3.71 -15.08 -4.55
N LEU A 181 3.16 -15.60 -3.45
CA LEU A 181 3.93 -16.14 -2.33
C LEU A 181 4.91 -17.23 -2.75
N ARG A 182 4.52 -18.13 -3.67
CA ARG A 182 5.41 -19.18 -4.19
C ARG A 182 6.66 -18.64 -4.88
N LEU A 183 6.61 -17.41 -5.39
CA LEU A 183 7.72 -16.81 -6.11
C LEU A 183 8.71 -16.10 -5.17
N PHE A 184 8.24 -15.48 -4.10
CA PHE A 184 9.11 -14.68 -3.22
C PHE A 184 9.39 -15.29 -1.84
N ALA A 185 8.51 -16.14 -1.32
CA ALA A 185 8.63 -16.67 0.04
C ALA A 185 9.57 -17.88 0.09
N PRO A 186 10.72 -17.82 0.80
CA PRO A 186 11.70 -18.91 0.84
C PRO A 186 11.14 -20.24 1.34
N GLU A 187 10.24 -20.21 2.31
CA GLU A 187 9.56 -21.39 2.85
C GLU A 187 8.65 -22.10 1.83
N LYS A 188 8.31 -21.42 0.72
CA LYS A 188 7.55 -21.97 -0.42
C LYS A 188 8.43 -22.22 -1.66
N GLY A 189 9.75 -22.13 -1.53
CA GLY A 189 10.70 -22.31 -2.64
C GLY A 189 10.98 -21.04 -3.46
N GLY A 190 10.47 -19.89 -3.03
CA GLY A 190 10.70 -18.60 -3.65
C GLY A 190 11.97 -17.89 -3.16
N ARG A 191 12.19 -16.67 -3.64
CA ARG A 191 13.28 -15.80 -3.19
C ARG A 191 12.86 -14.33 -3.24
N TYR A 192 13.22 -13.52 -2.25
CA TYR A 192 12.82 -12.11 -2.20
C TYR A 192 13.33 -11.32 -3.41
N GLU A 193 14.43 -11.74 -4.03
CA GLU A 193 15.04 -11.12 -5.21
C GLU A 193 14.11 -11.12 -6.44
N VAL A 194 13.03 -11.92 -6.44
CA VAL A 194 12.03 -11.86 -7.52
C VAL A 194 11.39 -10.47 -7.66
N PHE A 195 11.33 -9.68 -6.59
CA PHE A 195 10.85 -8.29 -6.65
C PHE A 195 11.79 -7.36 -7.45
N ASN A 196 13.04 -7.76 -7.65
CA ASN A 196 14.04 -7.02 -8.45
C ASN A 196 14.08 -7.47 -9.92
N GLU A 197 13.39 -8.55 -10.29
CA GLU A 197 13.41 -9.06 -11.67
C GLU A 197 12.70 -8.08 -12.63
N ARG A 198 13.29 -7.85 -13.81
CA ARG A 198 12.72 -7.00 -14.86
C ARG A 198 12.72 -7.74 -16.21
N PRO A 199 11.57 -7.80 -16.92
CA PRO A 199 10.27 -7.26 -16.54
C PRO A 199 9.72 -7.92 -15.27
N LEU A 200 9.02 -7.14 -14.43
CA LEU A 200 8.47 -7.66 -13.17
C LEU A 200 7.45 -8.77 -13.49
N PRO A 201 7.56 -9.97 -12.88
CA PRO A 201 6.64 -11.07 -13.17
C PRO A 201 5.18 -10.69 -12.92
N ASP A 202 4.27 -11.08 -13.81
CA ASP A 202 2.87 -10.67 -13.72
C ASP A 202 2.17 -11.19 -12.46
N ALA A 203 2.54 -12.38 -11.98
CA ALA A 203 2.07 -12.90 -10.70
C ALA A 203 2.49 -12.01 -9.51
N ILE A 204 3.68 -11.41 -9.56
CA ILE A 204 4.14 -10.45 -8.54
C ILE A 204 3.39 -9.12 -8.68
N LYS A 205 3.16 -8.60 -9.90
CA LYS A 205 2.34 -7.40 -10.10
C LYS A 205 0.94 -7.56 -9.52
N LEU A 206 0.30 -8.69 -9.79
CA LEU A 206 -1.05 -8.99 -9.30
C LEU A 206 -1.08 -9.15 -7.78
N TYR A 207 -0.10 -9.85 -7.20
CA TYR A 207 0.08 -9.96 -5.76
C TYR A 207 0.19 -8.57 -5.10
N CYS A 208 1.15 -7.76 -5.55
CA CYS A 208 1.38 -6.41 -5.06
C CYS A 208 0.13 -5.54 -5.15
N ALA A 209 -0.55 -5.56 -6.30
CA ALA A 209 -1.74 -4.74 -6.48
C ALA A 209 -2.89 -5.16 -5.55
N GLN A 210 -3.10 -6.46 -5.39
CA GLN A 210 -4.17 -7.00 -4.56
C GLN A 210 -4.00 -6.65 -3.07
N ASP A 211 -2.77 -6.60 -2.56
CA ASP A 211 -2.49 -6.32 -1.15
C ASP A 211 -2.90 -4.91 -0.73
N VAL A 212 -2.82 -3.92 -1.63
CA VAL A 212 -3.34 -2.56 -1.38
C VAL A 212 -4.82 -2.36 -1.75
N GLN A 213 -5.32 -3.06 -2.78
CA GLN A 213 -6.72 -2.93 -3.25
C GLN A 213 -7.77 -3.39 -2.24
N ILE A 214 -7.40 -4.29 -1.32
CA ILE A 214 -8.30 -4.79 -0.28
C ILE A 214 -8.38 -3.87 0.95
N LEU A 215 -7.37 -3.02 1.16
CA LEU A 215 -7.24 -2.16 2.34
C LEU A 215 -8.40 -1.17 2.50
N PRO A 216 -8.95 -0.53 1.45
CA PRO A 216 -10.12 0.33 1.61
C PRO A 216 -11.34 -0.39 2.20
N ARG A 217 -11.61 -1.63 1.78
CA ARG A 217 -12.75 -2.40 2.31
C ARG A 217 -12.59 -2.73 3.79
N LEU A 218 -11.37 -3.07 4.21
CA LEU A 218 -11.04 -3.28 5.62
C LEU A 218 -11.09 -1.97 6.40
N TRP A 219 -10.60 -0.88 5.82
CA TRP A 219 -10.65 0.44 6.42
C TRP A 219 -12.09 0.86 6.69
N ASP A 220 -12.97 0.82 5.69
CA ASP A 220 -14.40 1.13 5.83
C ASP A 220 -15.06 0.27 6.92
N TYR A 221 -14.76 -1.02 6.94
CA TYR A 221 -15.30 -1.96 7.92
C TYR A 221 -14.86 -1.62 9.36
N TYR A 222 -13.58 -1.32 9.59
CA TYR A 222 -13.10 -0.94 10.91
C TYR A 222 -13.54 0.47 11.31
N ASP A 223 -13.51 1.42 10.37
CA ASP A 223 -13.89 2.80 10.60
C ASP A 223 -15.34 2.93 11.06
N GLY A 224 -16.26 2.20 10.42
CA GLY A 224 -17.68 2.17 10.79
C GLY A 224 -17.97 1.65 12.20
N LYS A 225 -16.99 1.00 12.86
CA LYS A 225 -17.08 0.52 14.24
C LYS A 225 -16.27 1.36 15.22
N MET A 226 -15.43 2.27 14.73
CA MET A 226 -14.43 2.95 15.55
C MET A 226 -15.00 4.21 16.21
N GLY A 227 -15.11 4.16 17.54
CA GLY A 227 -15.41 5.36 18.33
C GLY A 227 -14.23 6.35 18.38
N GLN A 228 -14.53 7.63 18.64
CA GLN A 228 -13.55 8.73 18.65
C GLN A 228 -12.32 8.47 19.52
N LYS A 229 -12.49 7.99 20.77
CA LYS A 229 -11.37 7.69 21.67
C LYS A 229 -10.41 6.65 21.09
N TRP A 230 -10.93 5.65 20.41
CA TRP A 230 -10.10 4.63 19.74
C TRP A 230 -9.41 5.20 18.51
N ARG A 231 -10.06 6.09 17.76
CA ARG A 231 -9.44 6.82 16.65
C ARG A 231 -8.25 7.66 17.12
N GLU A 232 -8.40 8.42 18.19
CA GLU A 232 -7.33 9.22 18.78
C GLU A 232 -6.16 8.34 19.23
N LYS A 233 -6.44 7.23 19.92
CA LYS A 233 -5.43 6.24 20.30
C LYS A 233 -4.73 5.63 19.09
N MET A 234 -5.46 5.26 18.04
CA MET A 234 -4.93 4.67 16.82
C MET A 234 -4.01 5.65 16.08
N ILE A 235 -4.39 6.92 15.97
CA ILE A 235 -3.54 7.96 15.35
C ILE A 235 -2.26 8.14 16.17
N ALA A 236 -2.37 8.27 17.50
CA ALA A 236 -1.20 8.43 18.37
C ALA A 236 -0.25 7.22 18.29
N ALA A 237 -0.80 5.99 18.29
CA ALA A 237 0.00 4.78 18.19
C ALA A 237 0.61 4.57 16.78
N SER A 238 -0.09 4.98 15.71
CA SER A 238 0.45 4.98 14.34
C SER A 238 1.64 5.93 14.23
N LYS A 239 1.52 7.15 14.79
CA LYS A 239 2.63 8.11 14.88
C LYS A 239 3.80 7.56 15.69
N ALA A 240 3.52 6.92 16.83
CA ALA A 240 4.57 6.30 17.65
C ALA A 240 5.28 5.13 16.94
N ARG A 241 4.54 4.32 16.15
CA ARG A 241 5.14 3.27 15.30
C ARG A 241 6.13 3.85 14.30
N VAL A 242 5.75 4.92 13.60
CA VAL A 242 6.62 5.63 12.65
C VAL A 242 7.84 6.24 13.35
N GLN A 243 7.66 6.92 14.48
CA GLN A 243 8.79 7.50 15.22
C GLN A 243 9.77 6.42 15.70
N SER A 244 9.25 5.31 16.21
CA SER A 244 10.04 4.19 16.68
C SER A 244 10.80 3.52 15.52
N SER A 245 10.14 3.27 14.38
CA SER A 245 10.75 2.65 13.21
C SER A 245 11.85 3.48 12.58
N GLN A 246 11.84 4.80 12.75
CA GLN A 246 12.87 5.71 12.23
C GLN A 246 14.04 5.92 13.21
N SER A 247 13.93 5.42 14.45
CA SER A 247 14.99 5.55 15.46
C SER A 247 16.20 4.66 15.16
N ALA A 248 17.39 5.06 15.62
CA ALA A 248 18.63 4.28 15.43
C ALA A 248 18.57 2.87 16.04
N THR A 249 17.78 2.68 17.10
CA THR A 249 17.67 1.42 17.87
C THR A 249 16.52 0.52 17.42
N TYR A 250 15.83 0.86 16.33
CA TYR A 250 14.70 0.07 15.85
C TYR A 250 15.13 -1.36 15.48
N ASN A 251 14.34 -2.34 15.95
CA ASN A 251 14.44 -3.72 15.51
C ASN A 251 13.07 -4.19 15.00
N GLY A 252 12.94 -4.30 13.68
CA GLY A 252 11.73 -4.75 13.00
C GLY A 252 11.52 -6.27 12.95
N LYS A 253 12.37 -7.06 13.64
CA LYS A 253 12.33 -8.53 13.62
C LYS A 253 12.20 -9.10 15.03
N GLY A 254 11.23 -9.99 15.24
CA GLY A 254 11.09 -10.76 16.47
C GLY A 254 9.67 -10.80 17.04
N ARG A 255 9.49 -11.56 18.12
CA ARG A 255 8.16 -11.79 18.74
C ARG A 255 7.54 -10.51 19.32
N HIS A 256 8.35 -9.52 19.70
CA HIS A 256 7.84 -8.25 20.21
C HIS A 256 7.04 -7.48 19.16
N MET A 257 7.30 -7.70 17.87
CA MET A 257 6.53 -7.09 16.79
C MET A 257 5.08 -7.57 16.73
N ALA A 258 4.78 -8.72 17.32
CA ALA A 258 3.43 -9.25 17.41
C ALA A 258 2.64 -8.69 18.61
N LEU A 259 3.26 -7.95 19.53
CA LEU A 259 2.57 -7.40 20.70
C LEU A 259 1.81 -6.12 20.33
N ALA A 260 0.67 -5.91 20.99
CA ALA A 260 -0.05 -4.65 20.92
C ALA A 260 0.71 -3.49 21.58
N PRO A 261 0.39 -2.23 21.23
CA PRO A 261 0.95 -1.08 21.92
C PRO A 261 0.61 -1.11 23.41
N THR A 262 1.51 -0.59 24.24
CA THR A 262 1.31 -0.50 25.69
C THR A 262 0.03 0.29 26.03
N GLY A 263 -0.81 -0.23 26.91
CA GLY A 263 -2.04 0.44 27.38
C GLY A 263 -3.28 0.27 26.47
N TRP A 264 -3.26 -0.73 25.59
CA TRP A 264 -4.37 -1.12 24.72
C TRP A 264 -5.15 -2.33 25.23
#